data_AF-A0A955YPL3-F1
#
_entry.id   AF-A0A955YPL3-F1
#
_cell.length_a   1.000
_cell.length_b   1.000
_cell.length_c   1.000
_cell.angle_alpha   90.00
_cell.angle_beta   90.00
_cell.angle_gamma   90.00
#
_symmetry.space_group_name_H-M   'P 1'
#
loop_
_entity.id
_entity.type
_entity.pdbx_description
1 polymer ?
#
loop_
_entity_poly.entity_id
_entity_poly.type
_entity_poly.pdbx_seq_one_letter_code
_entity_poly.pdbx_strand_id
1 'polypeptide(L)'
;MFPATPRSRLLAAALLVLMGALPFLLPEVGMAQAPGDVAGGWTAQTGVPSLPEVPEDYITANQGDVRWQFPRQASEEARALMGKQDAIWLRLAGELGTIPKTHLTIRLVRNPDEMRALAPRGHGPPTYAVGVAYPRFGVVLLSLTAPDTWERPNMETLLTHELSHIALYRATGGRPLPRWFIEGVAVQQAGEYGLERNRTLLMAALGGSLLPLESIERGFPQRPHSVNLAYAQSASFVAYLHNEPARFRLLFKRLREGMSFEDALSDTYHVSMGYLEREWRADLEERYRSIPILLGGSTVWVLAVVLLVIAYARQRRRHHQTLRRWEAQEAKDAAAEAAFFAAERDAEGPSKELVELLGHVTRDRESSPLPTIEHEGKRHTLH
;
A
#
# COMPACT_ATOMS: atom_id res chain seq x y z
N MET A 1 14.89 -3.25 -47.27
CA MET A 1 14.66 -4.37 -46.35
C MET A 1 15.98 -4.63 -45.62
N PHE A 2 16.23 -3.95 -44.50
CA PHE A 2 17.46 -4.12 -43.72
C PHE A 2 17.24 -5.19 -42.64
N PRO A 3 18.17 -6.14 -42.43
CA PRO A 3 17.99 -7.19 -41.44
C PRO A 3 18.17 -6.62 -40.03
N ALA A 4 17.18 -6.84 -39.16
CA ALA A 4 17.29 -6.54 -37.75
C ALA A 4 18.42 -7.36 -37.12
N THR A 5 19.37 -6.71 -36.46
CA THR A 5 20.54 -7.36 -35.83
C THR A 5 20.12 -8.29 -34.68
N PRO A 6 20.87 -9.37 -34.42
CA PRO A 6 20.48 -10.44 -33.47
C PRO A 6 20.24 -9.95 -32.04
N ARG A 7 20.82 -8.80 -31.64
CA ARG A 7 20.59 -8.17 -30.33
C ARG A 7 19.17 -7.64 -30.14
N SER A 8 18.50 -7.24 -31.22
CA SER A 8 17.10 -6.72 -31.16
C SER A 8 16.07 -7.83 -30.95
N ARG A 9 16.33 -9.03 -31.46
CA ARG A 9 15.47 -10.20 -31.28
C ARG A 9 15.56 -10.78 -29.87
N LEU A 10 16.73 -10.71 -29.24
CA LEU A 10 16.94 -11.13 -27.86
C LEU A 10 16.25 -10.20 -26.84
N LEU A 11 16.23 -8.88 -27.07
CA LEU A 11 15.51 -7.93 -26.21
C LEU A 11 13.99 -8.07 -26.33
N ALA A 12 13.47 -8.32 -27.54
CA ALA A 12 12.05 -8.57 -27.75
C ALA A 12 11.58 -9.90 -27.13
N ALA A 13 12.40 -10.96 -27.23
CA ALA A 13 12.12 -12.24 -26.59
C ALA A 13 12.22 -12.17 -25.05
N ALA A 14 13.18 -11.40 -24.51
CA ALA A 14 13.29 -11.19 -23.07
C ALA A 14 12.08 -10.42 -22.48
N LEU A 15 11.53 -9.45 -23.21
CA LEU A 15 10.31 -8.73 -22.79
C LEU A 15 9.06 -9.61 -22.81
N LEU A 16 8.94 -10.53 -23.77
CA LEU A 16 7.81 -11.46 -23.86
C LEU A 16 7.83 -12.53 -22.76
N VAL A 17 9.02 -12.99 -22.35
CA VAL A 17 9.18 -13.92 -21.21
C VAL A 17 8.90 -13.21 -19.88
N LEU A 18 9.27 -11.94 -19.73
CA LEU A 18 8.93 -11.11 -18.57
C LEU A 18 7.42 -10.82 -18.47
N MET A 19 6.71 -10.65 -19.59
CA MET A 19 5.26 -10.42 -19.59
C MET A 19 4.42 -11.68 -19.34
N GLY A 20 4.92 -12.87 -19.70
CA GLY A 20 4.23 -14.14 -19.42
C GLY A 20 4.43 -14.69 -18.00
N ALA A 21 5.53 -14.32 -17.33
CA ALA A 21 5.88 -14.85 -16.01
C ALA A 21 5.39 -13.98 -14.84
N LEU A 22 4.92 -12.76 -15.09
CA LEU A 22 4.55 -11.81 -14.04
C LEU A 22 3.38 -12.25 -13.12
N PRO A 23 2.35 -13.01 -13.55
CA PRO A 23 1.34 -13.48 -12.61
C PRO A 23 1.80 -14.65 -11.72
N PHE A 24 2.99 -15.22 -11.97
CA PHE A 24 3.53 -16.36 -11.20
C PHE A 24 4.77 -16.01 -10.34
N LEU A 25 5.27 -14.78 -10.40
CA LEU A 25 6.50 -14.34 -9.71
C LEU A 25 6.26 -13.43 -8.50
N LEU A 26 5.00 -13.15 -8.15
CA LEU A 26 4.72 -12.43 -6.93
C LEU A 26 4.74 -13.42 -5.76
N PRO A 27 5.56 -13.18 -4.72
CA PRO A 27 5.58 -14.06 -3.55
C PRO A 27 4.18 -14.15 -2.95
N GLU A 28 3.87 -15.24 -2.25
CA GLU A 28 2.73 -15.29 -1.33
C GLU A 28 2.82 -14.07 -0.43
N VAL A 29 1.98 -13.09 -0.71
CA VAL A 29 1.91 -11.86 0.05
C VAL A 29 1.39 -12.26 1.43
N GLY A 30 2.16 -11.92 2.46
CA GLY A 30 1.93 -12.36 3.84
C GLY A 30 0.46 -12.27 4.22
N MET A 31 -0.02 -13.30 4.91
CA MET A 31 -1.39 -13.34 5.44
C MET A 31 -1.64 -12.02 6.18
N ALA A 32 -2.56 -11.21 5.67
CA ALA A 32 -3.07 -10.06 6.42
C ALA A 32 -3.48 -10.57 7.80
N GLN A 33 -2.94 -9.98 8.86
CA GLN A 33 -3.28 -10.34 10.24
C GLN A 33 -4.81 -10.40 10.35
N ALA A 34 -5.31 -11.50 10.92
CA ALA A 34 -6.73 -11.63 11.15
C ALA A 34 -7.16 -10.46 12.05
N PRO A 35 -8.22 -9.72 11.69
CA PRO A 35 -8.65 -8.57 12.45
C PRO A 35 -9.22 -8.98 13.81
N GLY A 36 -9.80 -8.02 14.51
CA GLY A 36 -10.70 -8.31 15.61
C GLY A 36 -11.84 -9.27 15.26
N ASP A 37 -12.47 -9.84 16.28
CA ASP A 37 -13.62 -10.73 16.10
C ASP A 37 -14.54 -10.65 17.32
N VAL A 38 -15.80 -11.07 17.15
CA VAL A 38 -16.75 -11.20 18.26
C VAL A 38 -16.72 -12.61 18.82
N ALA A 39 -16.59 -12.72 20.14
CA ALA A 39 -16.64 -14.01 20.82
C ALA A 39 -18.05 -14.62 20.80
N GLY A 40 -18.30 -15.55 19.87
CA GLY A 40 -19.57 -16.24 19.69
C GLY A 40 -20.66 -15.33 19.13
N GLY A 41 -21.48 -15.83 18.20
CA GLY A 41 -22.64 -15.09 17.70
C GLY A 41 -23.50 -14.60 18.87
N TRP A 42 -24.21 -13.47 18.70
CA TRP A 42 -25.03 -12.83 19.74
C TRP A 42 -26.20 -13.73 20.17
N THR A 43 -25.89 -14.80 20.89
CA THR A 43 -26.82 -15.83 21.33
C THR A 43 -27.21 -15.56 22.77
N ALA A 44 -28.45 -15.90 23.10
CA ALA A 44 -29.08 -15.60 24.37
C ALA A 44 -28.55 -16.50 25.51
N GLN A 45 -27.41 -16.14 26.11
CA GLN A 45 -26.94 -16.78 27.35
C GLN A 45 -27.02 -15.80 28.52
N THR A 46 -27.53 -16.24 29.68
CA THR A 46 -27.80 -15.41 30.85
C THR A 46 -26.60 -15.33 31.81
N GLY A 47 -26.31 -14.14 32.34
CA GLY A 47 -25.24 -13.87 33.32
C GLY A 47 -24.14 -12.91 32.82
N VAL A 48 -23.55 -12.12 33.73
CA VAL A 48 -22.29 -11.40 33.49
C VAL A 48 -21.17 -12.39 33.86
N PRO A 49 -20.41 -12.95 32.91
CA PRO A 49 -19.32 -13.85 33.24
C PRO A 49 -18.27 -13.09 34.06
N SER A 50 -17.80 -13.73 35.12
CA SER A 50 -16.71 -13.19 35.94
C SER A 50 -15.47 -13.01 35.07
N LEU A 51 -15.01 -11.76 34.96
CA LEU A 51 -13.72 -11.50 34.33
C LEU A 51 -12.60 -12.02 35.24
N PRO A 52 -11.62 -12.76 34.71
CA PRO A 52 -10.42 -13.13 35.47
C PRO A 52 -9.73 -11.88 36.03
N GLU A 53 -9.12 -12.02 37.22
CA GLU A 53 -8.25 -10.99 37.78
C GLU A 53 -7.01 -10.80 36.90
N VAL A 54 -6.55 -9.56 36.81
CA VAL A 54 -5.35 -9.23 36.04
C VAL A 54 -4.10 -9.48 36.89
N PRO A 55 -2.95 -9.82 36.28
CA PRO A 55 -1.68 -10.00 36.99
C PRO A 55 -1.28 -8.76 37.82
N GLU A 56 -0.45 -8.95 38.85
CA GLU A 56 -0.03 -7.87 39.77
C GLU A 56 0.68 -6.69 39.09
N ASP A 57 1.36 -6.93 37.96
CA ASP A 57 2.07 -5.89 37.22
C ASP A 57 1.15 -5.06 36.31
N TYR A 58 -0.14 -5.36 36.27
CA TYR A 58 -1.13 -4.55 35.54
C TYR A 58 -1.47 -3.26 36.30
N ILE A 59 -1.69 -2.21 35.53
CA ILE A 59 -2.26 -0.95 35.98
C ILE A 59 -3.74 -0.96 35.62
N THR A 60 -4.58 -0.58 36.58
CA THR A 60 -5.99 -0.27 36.32
C THR A 60 -6.18 1.24 36.37
N ALA A 61 -6.77 1.82 35.32
CA ALA A 61 -7.09 3.23 35.23
C ALA A 61 -8.55 3.41 34.77
N ASN A 62 -9.19 4.52 35.14
CA ASN A 62 -10.53 4.85 34.64
C ASN A 62 -10.47 6.14 33.81
N GLN A 63 -11.22 6.18 32.72
CA GLN A 63 -11.43 7.37 31.90
C GLN A 63 -12.93 7.49 31.62
N GLY A 64 -13.60 8.37 32.36
CA GLY A 64 -15.06 8.40 32.41
C GLY A 64 -15.61 7.03 32.84
N ASP A 65 -16.55 6.50 32.07
CA ASP A 65 -17.18 5.19 32.29
C ASP A 65 -16.40 4.00 31.70
N VAL A 66 -15.14 4.22 31.28
CA VAL A 66 -14.29 3.16 30.76
C VAL A 66 -13.19 2.78 31.73
N ARG A 67 -13.17 1.50 32.09
CA ARG A 67 -12.08 0.89 32.86
C ARG A 67 -11.02 0.34 31.90
N TRP A 68 -9.80 0.80 32.05
CA TRP A 68 -8.62 0.30 31.36
C TRP A 68 -7.82 -0.59 32.27
N GLN A 69 -7.36 -1.74 31.76
CA GLN A 69 -6.39 -2.60 32.44
C GLN A 69 -5.29 -2.97 31.47
N PHE A 70 -4.03 -2.75 31.83
CA PHE A 70 -2.90 -2.97 30.92
C PHE A 70 -1.62 -3.27 31.71
N PRO A 71 -0.68 -4.07 31.17
CA PRO A 71 0.58 -4.33 31.86
C PRO A 71 1.39 -3.02 31.96
N ARG A 72 2.17 -2.85 33.05
CA ARG A 72 2.94 -1.62 33.30
C ARG A 72 3.80 -1.19 32.11
N GLN A 73 4.38 -2.15 31.39
CA GLN A 73 5.19 -1.91 30.19
C GLN A 73 4.42 -1.28 29.01
N ALA A 74 3.08 -1.41 28.96
CA ALA A 74 2.23 -0.86 27.92
C ALA A 74 1.61 0.50 28.29
N SER A 75 2.12 1.16 29.34
CA SER A 75 1.55 2.42 29.85
C SER A 75 1.51 3.54 28.81
N GLU A 76 2.54 3.65 27.96
CA GLU A 76 2.58 4.68 26.91
C GLU A 76 1.48 4.45 25.87
N GLU A 77 1.34 3.21 25.39
CA GLU A 77 0.29 2.85 24.44
C GLU A 77 -1.10 3.03 25.02
N ALA A 78 -1.32 2.55 26.24
CA ALA A 78 -2.61 2.69 26.90
C ALA A 78 -3.02 4.15 26.97
N ARG A 79 -2.11 5.06 27.36
CA ARG A 79 -2.38 6.50 27.38
C ARG A 79 -2.67 7.07 25.99
N ALA A 80 -1.94 6.63 24.96
CA ALA A 80 -2.18 7.07 23.58
C ALA A 80 -3.58 6.66 23.09
N LEU A 81 -4.00 5.42 23.35
CA LEU A 81 -5.33 4.92 22.99
C LEU A 81 -6.43 5.58 23.82
N MET A 82 -6.24 5.73 25.14
CA MET A 82 -7.12 6.46 26.04
C MET A 82 -7.37 7.89 25.52
N GLY A 83 -6.33 8.59 25.05
CA GLY A 83 -6.45 9.93 24.48
C GLY A 83 -7.34 10.02 23.23
N LYS A 84 -7.50 8.92 22.48
CA LYS A 84 -8.30 8.87 21.24
C LYS A 84 -9.67 8.19 21.41
N GLN A 85 -9.83 7.41 22.47
CA GLN A 85 -10.99 6.55 22.71
C GLN A 85 -12.34 7.26 22.58
N ASP A 86 -12.48 8.46 23.14
CA ASP A 86 -13.76 9.18 23.15
C ASP A 86 -14.11 9.70 21.76
N ALA A 87 -13.12 10.16 20.99
CA ALA A 87 -13.30 10.56 19.60
C ALA A 87 -13.66 9.37 18.71
N ILE A 88 -13.00 8.22 18.90
CA ILE A 88 -13.33 6.97 18.22
C ILE A 88 -14.79 6.60 18.53
N TRP A 89 -15.17 6.52 19.80
CA TRP A 89 -16.53 6.17 20.19
C TRP A 89 -17.58 7.12 19.60
N LEU A 90 -17.34 8.43 19.66
CA LEU A 90 -18.28 9.43 19.14
C LEU A 90 -18.52 9.24 17.64
N ARG A 91 -17.46 8.95 16.87
CA ARG A 91 -17.56 8.67 15.43
C ARG A 91 -18.37 7.40 15.17
N LEU A 92 -17.99 6.29 15.83
CA LEU A 92 -18.67 5.00 15.68
C LEU A 92 -20.15 5.09 16.03
N ALA A 93 -20.48 5.74 17.16
CA ALA A 93 -21.85 5.98 17.55
C ALA A 93 -22.58 6.85 16.52
N GLY A 94 -21.99 7.98 16.09
CA GLY A 94 -22.62 8.88 15.12
C GLY A 94 -23.04 8.21 13.80
N GLU A 95 -22.29 7.23 13.33
CA GLU A 95 -22.60 6.44 12.13
C GLU A 95 -23.75 5.46 12.33
N LEU A 96 -23.93 4.93 13.55
CA LEU A 96 -24.94 3.92 13.91
C LEU A 96 -26.20 4.53 14.57
N GLY A 97 -26.14 5.79 15.03
CA GLY A 97 -27.21 6.49 15.76
C GLY A 97 -26.82 6.87 17.20
N THR A 98 -27.76 7.36 18.01
CA THR A 98 -27.44 7.80 19.38
C THR A 98 -27.34 6.62 20.33
N ILE A 99 -26.13 6.31 20.79
CA ILE A 99 -25.82 5.13 21.59
C ILE A 99 -25.06 5.54 22.86
N PRO A 100 -25.54 5.16 24.06
CA PRO A 100 -24.85 5.50 25.29
C PRO A 100 -23.52 4.73 25.44
N LYS A 101 -22.50 5.45 25.90
CA LYS A 101 -21.22 4.88 26.32
C LYS A 101 -21.28 4.55 27.81
N THR A 102 -21.80 3.39 28.18
CA THR A 102 -21.88 2.96 29.58
C THR A 102 -21.11 1.67 29.81
N HIS A 103 -20.45 1.52 30.96
CA HIS A 103 -19.81 0.29 31.42
C HIS A 103 -18.96 -0.44 30.36
N LEU A 104 -17.78 0.10 30.05
CA LEU A 104 -16.82 -0.51 29.13
C LEU A 104 -15.55 -0.89 29.89
N THR A 105 -15.02 -2.08 29.64
CA THR A 105 -13.72 -2.53 30.13
C THR A 105 -12.83 -2.85 28.94
N ILE A 106 -11.67 -2.18 28.84
CA ILE A 106 -10.68 -2.41 27.79
C ILE A 106 -9.42 -2.97 28.45
N ARG A 107 -8.97 -4.13 27.98
CA ARG A 107 -7.76 -4.81 28.44
C ARG A 107 -6.72 -4.81 27.34
N LEU A 108 -5.54 -4.24 27.58
CA LEU A 108 -4.36 -4.53 26.77
C LEU A 108 -3.68 -5.75 27.36
N VAL A 109 -3.41 -6.75 26.53
CA VAL A 109 -2.71 -7.99 26.91
C VAL A 109 -1.44 -8.14 26.10
N ARG A 110 -0.45 -8.84 26.64
CA ARG A 110 0.88 -8.99 26.05
C ARG A 110 0.86 -9.79 24.75
N ASN A 111 0.06 -10.86 24.72
CA ASN A 111 0.00 -11.81 23.62
C ASN A 111 -1.38 -12.54 23.56
N PRO A 112 -1.65 -13.31 22.48
CA PRO A 112 -2.90 -14.05 22.33
C PRO A 112 -3.15 -15.12 23.40
N ASP A 113 -2.11 -15.68 24.01
CA ASP A 113 -2.29 -16.65 25.10
C ASP A 113 -2.78 -15.99 26.39
N GLU A 114 -2.23 -14.83 26.73
CA GLU A 114 -2.72 -14.00 27.83
C GLU A 114 -4.12 -13.46 27.54
N MET A 115 -4.45 -13.15 26.27
CA MET A 115 -5.83 -12.85 25.86
C MET A 115 -6.79 -13.98 26.22
N ARG A 116 -6.43 -15.23 25.90
CA ARG A 116 -7.25 -16.40 26.21
C ARG A 116 -7.40 -16.60 27.73
N ALA A 117 -6.33 -16.37 28.48
CA ALA A 117 -6.34 -16.50 29.94
C ALA A 117 -7.18 -15.42 30.65
N LEU A 118 -7.21 -14.20 30.10
CA LEU A 118 -7.93 -13.05 30.67
C LEU A 118 -9.31 -12.80 30.05
N ALA A 119 -9.71 -13.63 29.08
CA ALA A 119 -11.06 -13.62 28.52
C ALA A 119 -12.12 -14.03 29.57
N PRO A 120 -13.39 -13.61 29.40
CA PRO A 120 -14.47 -14.09 30.25
C PRO A 120 -14.52 -15.62 30.30
N ARG A 121 -14.65 -16.18 31.50
CA ARG A 121 -14.65 -17.64 31.70
C ARG A 121 -15.75 -18.30 30.87
N GLY A 122 -15.40 -19.36 30.14
CA GLY A 122 -16.33 -20.08 29.25
C GLY A 122 -16.50 -19.46 27.85
N HIS A 123 -15.91 -18.29 27.59
CA HIS A 123 -16.00 -17.59 26.31
C HIS A 123 -14.60 -17.28 25.78
N GLY A 124 -13.84 -18.30 25.39
CA GLY A 124 -12.50 -18.11 24.84
C GLY A 124 -12.53 -17.41 23.47
N PRO A 125 -11.53 -16.57 23.15
CA PRO A 125 -11.43 -15.92 21.85
C PRO A 125 -11.09 -16.93 20.73
N PRO A 126 -11.39 -16.60 19.46
CA PRO A 126 -10.87 -17.33 18.32
C PRO A 126 -9.33 -17.39 18.36
N THR A 127 -8.74 -18.51 17.91
CA THR A 127 -7.28 -18.73 18.03
C THR A 127 -6.44 -17.78 17.18
N TYR A 128 -7.01 -17.23 16.11
CA TYR A 128 -6.36 -16.30 15.20
C TYR A 128 -6.50 -14.83 15.63
N ALA A 129 -7.33 -14.54 16.63
CA ALA A 129 -7.73 -13.17 16.95
C ALA A 129 -6.59 -12.37 17.62
N VAL A 130 -6.30 -11.18 17.09
CA VAL A 130 -5.37 -10.20 17.70
C VAL A 130 -6.09 -9.21 18.61
N GLY A 131 -7.42 -9.11 18.48
CA GLY A 131 -8.33 -8.42 19.39
C GLY A 131 -9.63 -9.21 19.47
N VAL A 132 -10.38 -9.01 20.56
CA VAL A 132 -11.70 -9.61 20.71
C VAL A 132 -12.64 -8.70 21.49
N ALA A 133 -13.87 -8.61 21.02
CA ALA A 133 -14.95 -7.93 21.70
C ALA A 133 -15.94 -8.96 22.28
N TYR A 134 -16.45 -8.63 23.46
CA TYR A 134 -17.60 -9.26 24.09
C TYR A 134 -18.69 -8.21 24.26
N PRO A 135 -19.48 -7.91 23.21
CA PRO A 135 -20.38 -6.77 23.18
C PRO A 135 -21.44 -6.76 24.29
N ARG A 136 -21.98 -7.94 24.58
CA ARG A 136 -22.93 -8.15 25.69
C ARG A 136 -22.38 -7.72 27.05
N PHE A 137 -21.07 -7.90 27.28
CA PHE A 137 -20.42 -7.61 28.56
C PHE A 137 -19.74 -6.24 28.59
N GLY A 138 -19.65 -5.55 27.44
CA GLY A 138 -18.88 -4.32 27.33
C GLY A 138 -17.40 -4.56 27.60
N VAL A 139 -16.84 -5.67 27.12
CA VAL A 139 -15.44 -6.03 27.34
C VAL A 139 -14.71 -6.10 26.01
N VAL A 140 -13.53 -5.50 25.95
CA VAL A 140 -12.62 -5.54 24.80
C VAL A 140 -11.25 -6.00 25.29
N LEU A 141 -10.64 -6.97 24.63
CA LEU A 141 -9.25 -7.39 24.84
C LEU A 141 -8.44 -7.12 23.57
N LEU A 142 -7.27 -6.50 23.70
CA LEU A 142 -6.37 -6.17 22.59
C LEU A 142 -4.99 -6.75 22.87
N SER A 143 -4.47 -7.58 21.98
CA SER A 143 -3.11 -8.10 22.09
C SER A 143 -2.09 -7.09 21.56
N LEU A 144 -0.98 -6.93 22.28
CA LEU A 144 0.16 -6.13 21.86
C LEU A 144 1.03 -6.82 20.80
N THR A 145 0.80 -8.12 20.58
CA THR A 145 1.52 -8.95 19.59
C THR A 145 0.55 -9.79 18.79
N ALA A 146 0.83 -9.98 17.50
CA ALA A 146 0.08 -10.89 16.65
C ALA A 146 0.59 -12.35 16.78
N PRO A 147 -0.29 -13.37 16.68
CA PRO A 147 0.07 -14.78 16.89
C PRO A 147 1.19 -15.28 15.99
N ASP A 148 1.21 -14.88 14.72
CA ASP A 148 2.10 -15.46 13.71
C ASP A 148 3.35 -14.63 13.43
N THR A 149 3.23 -13.31 13.45
CA THR A 149 4.34 -12.41 13.10
C THR A 149 5.08 -11.87 14.32
N TRP A 150 4.48 -11.96 15.52
CA TRP A 150 4.94 -11.27 16.73
C TRP A 150 5.10 -9.76 16.58
N GLU A 151 4.64 -9.21 15.46
CA GLU A 151 4.62 -7.79 15.20
C GLU A 151 3.44 -7.16 15.93
N ARG A 152 3.62 -5.88 16.22
CA ARG A 152 2.60 -5.08 16.86
C ARG A 152 1.55 -4.67 15.83
N PRO A 153 0.26 -5.01 16.03
CA PRO A 153 -0.79 -4.52 15.14
C PRO A 153 -0.95 -3.00 15.30
N ASN A 154 -1.62 -2.37 14.34
CA ASN A 154 -2.06 -0.98 14.51
C ASN A 154 -3.13 -0.94 15.61
N MET A 155 -2.72 -0.61 16.83
CA MET A 155 -3.56 -0.68 18.02
C MET A 155 -4.78 0.24 17.96
N GLU A 156 -4.69 1.38 17.29
CA GLU A 156 -5.82 2.29 17.11
C GLU A 156 -6.86 1.71 16.15
N THR A 157 -6.41 1.11 15.05
CA THR A 157 -7.29 0.42 14.09
C THR A 157 -7.98 -0.76 14.78
N LEU A 158 -7.21 -1.56 15.53
CA LEU A 158 -7.73 -2.70 16.27
C LEU A 158 -8.73 -2.26 17.36
N LEU A 159 -8.40 -1.24 18.15
CA LEU A 159 -9.34 -0.69 19.13
C LEU A 159 -10.62 -0.20 18.46
N THR A 160 -10.51 0.48 17.32
CA THR A 160 -11.66 0.96 16.57
C THR A 160 -12.54 -0.19 16.09
N HIS A 161 -11.93 -1.27 15.61
CA HIS A 161 -12.62 -2.50 15.23
C HIS A 161 -13.40 -3.09 16.41
N GLU A 162 -12.74 -3.30 17.55
CA GLU A 162 -13.41 -3.90 18.70
C GLU A 162 -14.50 -3.01 19.31
N LEU A 163 -14.28 -1.69 19.34
CA LEU A 163 -15.30 -0.74 19.78
C LEU A 163 -16.49 -0.70 18.83
N SER A 164 -16.29 -0.95 17.54
CA SER A 164 -17.39 -1.06 16.56
C SER A 164 -18.35 -2.19 16.95
N HIS A 165 -17.82 -3.36 17.35
CA HIS A 165 -18.64 -4.47 17.82
C HIS A 165 -19.48 -4.11 19.05
N ILE A 166 -18.90 -3.40 20.03
CA ILE A 166 -19.64 -2.90 21.20
C ILE A 166 -20.73 -1.90 20.77
N ALA A 167 -20.38 -0.95 19.91
CA ALA A 167 -21.29 0.08 19.44
C ALA A 167 -22.47 -0.54 18.66
N LEU A 168 -22.20 -1.45 17.74
CA LEU A 168 -23.20 -2.16 16.94
C LEU A 168 -24.17 -2.98 17.80
N TYR A 169 -23.67 -3.68 18.81
CA TYR A 169 -24.52 -4.40 19.76
C TYR A 169 -25.48 -3.47 20.48
N ARG A 170 -25.01 -2.31 20.93
CA ARG A 170 -25.86 -1.34 21.62
C ARG A 170 -26.81 -0.62 20.65
N ALA A 171 -26.38 -0.36 19.41
CA ALA A 171 -27.20 0.26 18.36
C ALA A 171 -28.47 -0.54 18.09
N THR A 172 -28.33 -1.85 18.08
CA THR A 172 -29.38 -2.82 17.74
C THR A 172 -30.08 -3.41 18.96
N GLY A 173 -29.67 -3.06 20.17
CA GLY A 173 -30.21 -3.65 21.40
C GLY A 173 -29.89 -5.15 21.56
N GLY A 174 -28.79 -5.62 20.96
CA GLY A 174 -28.34 -7.01 21.04
C GLY A 174 -29.13 -8.00 20.18
N ARG A 175 -29.83 -7.52 19.14
CA ARG A 175 -30.54 -8.40 18.19
C ARG A 175 -29.59 -9.24 17.35
N PRO A 176 -29.88 -10.52 17.09
CA PRO A 176 -29.01 -11.35 16.27
C PRO A 176 -28.86 -10.74 14.87
N LEU A 177 -27.61 -10.61 14.41
CA LEU A 177 -27.25 -10.15 13.07
C LEU A 177 -26.39 -11.20 12.38
N PRO A 178 -26.41 -11.26 11.04
CA PRO A 178 -25.48 -12.10 10.31
C PRO A 178 -24.03 -11.72 10.62
N ARG A 179 -23.15 -12.73 10.82
CA ARG A 179 -21.75 -12.49 11.16
C ARG A 179 -21.03 -11.62 10.13
N TRP A 180 -21.29 -11.85 8.86
CA TRP A 180 -20.71 -11.05 7.77
C TRP A 180 -21.05 -9.56 7.95
N PHE A 181 -22.24 -9.22 8.41
CA PHE A 181 -22.63 -7.83 8.61
C PHE A 181 -21.93 -7.21 9.82
N ILE A 182 -21.84 -7.97 10.92
CA ILE A 182 -21.11 -7.57 12.13
C ILE A 182 -19.65 -7.22 11.79
N GLU A 183 -18.96 -8.17 11.14
CA GLU A 183 -17.57 -7.99 10.73
C GLU A 183 -17.40 -6.90 9.66
N GLY A 184 -18.35 -6.82 8.72
CA GLY A 184 -18.34 -5.80 7.68
C GLY A 184 -18.42 -4.39 8.24
N VAL A 185 -19.28 -4.15 9.23
CA VAL A 185 -19.36 -2.87 9.94
C VAL A 185 -18.05 -2.58 10.67
N ALA A 186 -17.49 -3.53 11.41
CA ALA A 186 -16.25 -3.31 12.15
C ALA A 186 -15.06 -2.97 11.26
N VAL A 187 -14.86 -3.74 10.17
CA VAL A 187 -13.79 -3.47 9.19
C VAL A 187 -13.99 -2.14 8.47
N GLN A 188 -15.24 -1.82 8.08
CA GLN A 188 -15.59 -0.56 7.42
C GLN A 188 -15.28 0.65 8.34
N GLN A 189 -15.68 0.57 9.61
CA GLN A 189 -15.53 1.64 10.58
C GLN A 189 -14.09 1.81 11.09
N ALA A 190 -13.33 0.72 11.15
CA ALA A 190 -11.90 0.72 11.46
C ALA A 190 -11.04 1.27 10.32
N GLY A 191 -11.60 1.39 9.11
CA GLY A 191 -10.84 1.85 7.95
C GLY A 191 -9.81 0.84 7.48
N GLU A 192 -10.06 -0.46 7.70
CA GLU A 192 -9.18 -1.58 7.35
C GLU A 192 -9.15 -1.87 5.82
N TYR A 193 -9.16 -0.82 4.99
CA TYR A 193 -9.06 -0.89 3.53
C TYR A 193 -7.60 -1.08 3.08
N GLY A 194 -6.89 -2.04 3.68
CA GLY A 194 -5.52 -2.35 3.32
C GLY A 194 -5.40 -2.64 1.82
N LEU A 195 -4.26 -2.27 1.23
CA LEU A 195 -3.97 -2.49 -0.19
C LEU A 195 -4.27 -3.94 -0.62
N GLU A 196 -3.93 -4.91 0.24
CA GLU A 196 -4.19 -6.33 0.00
C GLU A 196 -5.68 -6.70 0.02
N ARG A 197 -6.49 -6.07 0.86
CA ARG A 197 -7.92 -6.36 0.96
C ARG A 197 -8.67 -5.79 -0.23
N ASN A 198 -8.31 -4.58 -0.65
CA ASN A 198 -8.79 -3.98 -1.90
C ASN A 198 -8.36 -4.79 -3.13
N ARG A 199 -7.11 -5.28 -3.14
CA ARG A 199 -6.61 -6.16 -4.20
C ARG A 199 -7.35 -7.49 -4.24
N THR A 200 -7.57 -8.13 -3.08
CA THR A 200 -8.32 -9.39 -2.96
C THR A 200 -9.73 -9.22 -3.52
N LEU A 201 -10.42 -8.15 -3.12
CA LEU A 201 -11.76 -7.83 -3.61
C LEU A 201 -11.78 -7.53 -5.11
N LEU A 202 -10.83 -6.74 -5.61
CA LEU A 202 -10.67 -6.44 -7.04
C LEU A 202 -10.47 -7.71 -7.87
N MET A 203 -9.54 -8.59 -7.47
CA MET A 203 -9.28 -9.84 -8.18
C MET A 203 -10.49 -10.77 -8.15
N ALA A 204 -11.21 -10.83 -7.03
CA ALA A 204 -12.41 -11.65 -6.93
C ALA A 204 -13.56 -11.11 -7.80
N ALA A 205 -13.73 -9.78 -7.87
CA ALA A 205 -14.70 -9.12 -8.72
C ALA A 205 -14.40 -9.36 -10.22
N LEU A 206 -13.15 -9.13 -10.65
CA LEU A 206 -12.74 -9.35 -12.04
C LEU A 206 -12.76 -10.83 -12.45
N GLY A 207 -12.47 -11.74 -11.51
CA GLY A 207 -12.43 -13.18 -11.75
C GLY A 207 -13.77 -13.90 -11.56
N GLY A 208 -14.86 -13.19 -11.24
CA GLY A 208 -16.17 -13.79 -11.01
C GLY A 208 -16.24 -14.77 -9.83
N SER A 209 -15.39 -14.57 -8.82
CA SER A 209 -15.24 -15.50 -7.66
C SER A 209 -15.76 -14.93 -6.34
N LEU A 210 -16.54 -13.84 -6.40
CA LEU A 210 -17.23 -13.25 -5.25
C LEU A 210 -18.23 -14.23 -4.62
N LEU A 211 -18.09 -14.45 -3.32
CA LEU A 211 -18.96 -15.32 -2.51
C LEU A 211 -20.39 -14.73 -2.41
N PRO A 212 -21.46 -15.53 -2.55
CA PRO A 212 -22.82 -15.09 -2.19
C PRO A 212 -22.90 -14.70 -0.70
N LEU A 213 -23.58 -13.62 -0.34
CA LEU A 213 -23.63 -13.18 1.06
C LEU A 213 -24.29 -14.23 1.98
N GLU A 214 -25.34 -14.88 1.50
CA GLU A 214 -26.00 -16.02 2.16
C GLU A 214 -25.04 -17.20 2.43
N SER A 215 -24.01 -17.37 1.60
CA SER A 215 -22.99 -18.41 1.82
C SER A 215 -22.03 -18.07 2.96
N ILE A 216 -21.75 -16.78 3.17
CA ILE A 216 -20.94 -16.30 4.31
C ILE A 216 -21.74 -16.41 5.61
N GLU A 217 -23.06 -16.18 5.53
CA GLU A 217 -23.99 -16.33 6.65
C GLU A 217 -24.07 -17.76 7.19
N ARG A 218 -24.19 -18.77 6.32
CA ARG A 218 -24.29 -20.19 6.72
C ARG A 218 -23.01 -20.75 7.34
N GLY A 219 -21.88 -20.09 7.16
CA GLY A 219 -20.62 -20.48 7.76
C GLY A 219 -19.49 -19.61 7.25
N PHE A 220 -18.90 -18.82 8.16
CA PHE A 220 -17.71 -18.06 7.83
C PHE A 220 -16.61 -19.05 7.37
N PRO A 221 -15.92 -18.80 6.25
CA PRO A 221 -14.93 -19.74 5.74
C PRO A 221 -13.86 -20.03 6.80
N GLN A 222 -13.28 -21.23 6.78
CA GLN A 222 -12.16 -21.57 7.69
C GLN A 222 -10.80 -21.49 7.01
N ARG A 223 -10.76 -21.40 5.68
CA ARG A 223 -9.50 -21.26 4.93
C ARG A 223 -9.06 -19.80 4.92
N PRO A 224 -7.79 -19.47 5.23
CA PRO A 224 -7.32 -18.09 5.37
C PRO A 224 -7.64 -17.17 4.17
N HIS A 225 -7.47 -17.66 2.95
CA HIS A 225 -7.78 -16.87 1.75
C HIS A 225 -9.28 -16.55 1.61
N SER A 226 -10.15 -17.54 1.86
CA SER A 226 -11.60 -17.37 1.81
C SER A 226 -12.12 -16.49 2.96
N VAL A 227 -11.48 -16.55 4.13
CA VAL A 227 -11.73 -15.67 5.28
C VAL A 227 -11.48 -14.22 4.88
N ASN A 228 -10.30 -13.93 4.33
CA ASN A 228 -9.94 -12.59 3.90
C ASN A 228 -10.89 -12.02 2.84
N LEU A 229 -11.29 -12.85 1.87
CA LEU A 229 -12.28 -12.45 0.88
C LEU A 229 -13.66 -12.18 1.51
N ALA A 230 -14.11 -13.02 2.45
CA ALA A 230 -15.37 -12.82 3.15
C ALA A 230 -15.39 -11.50 3.93
N TYR A 231 -14.31 -11.18 4.66
CA TYR A 231 -14.16 -9.87 5.32
C TYR A 231 -14.16 -8.71 4.32
N ALA A 232 -13.42 -8.84 3.21
CA ALA A 232 -13.34 -7.80 2.17
C ALA A 232 -14.70 -7.52 1.53
N GLN A 233 -15.44 -8.57 1.17
CA GLN A 233 -16.78 -8.46 0.60
C GLN A 233 -17.77 -7.87 1.59
N SER A 234 -17.72 -8.32 2.84
CA SER A 234 -18.58 -7.82 3.92
C SER A 234 -18.42 -6.32 4.13
N ALA A 235 -17.16 -5.86 4.26
CA ALA A 235 -16.87 -4.45 4.44
C ALA A 235 -17.26 -3.60 3.23
N SER A 236 -17.02 -4.11 2.01
CA SER A 236 -17.42 -3.42 0.77
C SER A 236 -18.94 -3.29 0.63
N PHE A 237 -19.69 -4.34 0.99
CA PHE A 237 -21.14 -4.29 0.96
C PHE A 237 -21.69 -3.32 2.01
N VAL A 238 -21.15 -3.32 3.23
CA VAL A 238 -21.52 -2.34 4.26
C VAL A 238 -21.17 -0.92 3.82
N ALA A 239 -20.00 -0.71 3.20
CA ALA A 239 -19.64 0.59 2.65
C ALA A 239 -20.63 1.06 1.56
N TYR A 240 -21.11 0.16 0.72
CA TYR A 240 -22.16 0.45 -0.25
C TYR A 240 -23.48 0.86 0.42
N LEU A 241 -23.91 0.15 1.47
CA LEU A 241 -25.10 0.54 2.26
C LEU A 241 -24.90 1.90 2.96
N HIS A 242 -23.68 2.20 3.40
CA HIS A 242 -23.30 3.44 4.08
C HIS A 242 -23.28 4.66 3.14
N ASN A 243 -23.26 4.47 1.81
CA ASN A 243 -23.38 5.58 0.85
C ASN A 243 -24.69 6.38 1.00
N GLU A 244 -25.69 5.82 1.69
CA GLU A 244 -26.90 6.51 2.11
C GLU A 244 -26.96 6.61 3.66
N PRO A 245 -26.21 7.53 4.31
CA PRO A 245 -26.04 7.53 5.77
C PRO A 245 -27.35 7.65 6.57
N ALA A 246 -28.35 8.32 6.00
CA ALA A 246 -29.66 8.43 6.63
C ALA A 246 -30.40 7.08 6.68
N ARG A 247 -30.36 6.32 5.58
CA ARG A 247 -30.91 4.95 5.52
C ARG A 247 -30.12 4.02 6.43
N PHE A 248 -28.79 4.12 6.42
CA PHE A 248 -27.94 3.30 7.26
C PHE A 248 -28.24 3.48 8.76
N ARG A 249 -28.42 4.72 9.23
CA ARG A 249 -28.87 4.97 10.62
C ARG A 249 -30.29 4.45 10.90
N LEU A 250 -31.19 4.58 9.93
CA LEU A 250 -32.56 4.11 10.06
C LEU A 250 -32.63 2.57 10.19
N LEU A 251 -31.75 1.84 9.53
CA LEU A 251 -31.61 0.38 9.67
C LEU A 251 -31.43 -0.02 11.14
N PHE A 252 -30.48 0.60 11.85
CA PHE A 252 -30.23 0.28 13.26
C PHE A 252 -31.40 0.63 14.18
N LYS A 253 -32.10 1.73 13.89
CA LYS A 253 -33.33 2.08 14.61
C LYS A 253 -34.38 0.96 14.48
N ARG A 254 -34.62 0.47 13.27
CA ARG A 254 -35.58 -0.62 13.00
C ARG A 254 -35.20 -1.96 13.61
N LEU A 255 -33.91 -2.30 13.54
CA LEU A 255 -33.35 -3.47 14.24
C LEU A 255 -33.63 -3.34 15.73
N ARG A 256 -33.34 -2.20 16.35
CA ARG A 256 -33.59 -1.98 17.78
C ARG A 256 -35.08 -2.07 18.15
N GLU A 257 -35.98 -1.60 17.29
CA GLU A 257 -37.44 -1.63 17.51
C GLU A 257 -38.02 -3.03 17.43
N GLY A 258 -37.38 -3.93 16.68
CA GLY A 258 -37.84 -5.30 16.60
C GLY A 258 -37.91 -6.16 15.35
N MET A 259 -37.54 -5.56 14.23
CA MET A 259 -37.54 -6.23 12.96
C MET A 259 -36.41 -7.27 12.90
N SER A 260 -36.62 -8.32 12.11
CA SER A 260 -35.53 -9.22 11.70
C SER A 260 -34.52 -8.45 10.85
N PHE A 261 -33.33 -9.02 10.63
CA PHE A 261 -32.32 -8.35 9.81
C PHE A 261 -32.80 -8.15 8.38
N GLU A 262 -33.37 -9.19 7.75
CA GLU A 262 -33.87 -9.13 6.37
C GLU A 262 -35.04 -8.16 6.23
N ASP A 263 -35.97 -8.15 7.20
CA ASP A 263 -37.12 -7.24 7.17
C ASP A 263 -36.67 -5.79 7.37
N ALA A 264 -35.78 -5.52 8.32
CA ALA A 264 -35.28 -4.18 8.59
C ALA A 264 -34.53 -3.62 7.36
N LEU A 265 -33.74 -4.46 6.70
CA LEU A 265 -32.98 -4.09 5.51
C LEU A 265 -33.92 -3.83 4.32
N SER A 266 -34.92 -4.70 4.11
CA SER A 266 -35.92 -4.53 3.05
C SER A 266 -36.81 -3.30 3.25
N ASP A 267 -37.25 -3.05 4.49
CA ASP A 267 -38.04 -1.87 4.85
C ASP A 267 -37.23 -0.57 4.74
N THR A 268 -35.90 -0.64 4.87
CA THR A 268 -34.99 0.52 4.81
C THR A 268 -34.57 0.93 3.42
N TYR A 269 -34.25 -0.03 2.58
CA TYR A 269 -33.80 0.24 1.22
C TYR A 269 -34.92 0.05 0.19
N HIS A 270 -36.11 -0.37 0.62
CA HIS A 270 -37.30 -0.63 -0.21
C HIS A 270 -37.07 -1.68 -1.31
N VAL A 271 -36.09 -2.55 -1.10
CA VAL A 271 -35.70 -3.62 -2.02
C VAL A 271 -35.22 -4.82 -1.22
N SER A 272 -35.34 -6.02 -1.79
CA SER A 272 -34.84 -7.24 -1.14
C SER A 272 -33.32 -7.23 -0.97
N MET A 273 -32.82 -7.98 0.01
CA MET A 273 -31.38 -8.23 0.21
C MET A 273 -30.69 -8.71 -1.07
N GLY A 274 -31.28 -9.68 -1.78
CA GLY A 274 -30.72 -10.20 -3.03
C GLY A 274 -30.67 -9.17 -4.16
N TYR A 275 -31.55 -8.16 -4.15
CA TYR A 275 -31.47 -7.04 -5.09
C TYR A 275 -30.29 -6.13 -4.75
N LEU A 276 -30.12 -5.75 -3.48
CA LEU A 276 -28.97 -4.96 -3.03
C LEU A 276 -27.64 -5.65 -3.33
N GLU A 277 -27.57 -6.98 -3.12
CA GLU A 277 -26.36 -7.74 -3.45
C GLU A 277 -26.02 -7.65 -4.95
N ARG A 278 -27.02 -7.71 -5.84
CA ARG A 278 -26.79 -7.57 -7.29
C ARG A 278 -26.36 -6.14 -7.66
N GLU A 279 -27.02 -5.13 -7.13
CA GLU A 279 -26.65 -3.73 -7.37
C GLU A 279 -25.25 -3.41 -6.87
N TRP A 280 -24.90 -3.87 -5.68
CA TRP A 280 -23.55 -3.74 -5.13
C TRP A 280 -22.50 -4.42 -6.03
N ARG A 281 -22.78 -5.62 -6.54
CA ARG A 281 -21.87 -6.31 -7.48
C ARG A 281 -21.67 -5.51 -8.75
N ALA A 282 -22.75 -4.96 -9.31
CA ALA A 282 -22.68 -4.11 -10.50
C ALA A 282 -21.87 -2.82 -10.24
N ASP A 283 -22.11 -2.16 -9.11
CA ASP A 283 -21.33 -0.98 -8.67
C ASP A 283 -19.85 -1.33 -8.46
N LEU A 284 -19.54 -2.50 -7.90
CA LEU A 284 -18.17 -2.96 -7.71
C LEU A 284 -17.46 -3.21 -9.05
N GLU A 285 -18.14 -3.86 -9.99
CA GLU A 285 -17.64 -4.07 -11.35
C GLU A 285 -17.42 -2.74 -12.07
N GLU A 286 -18.33 -1.78 -11.95
CA GLU A 286 -18.20 -0.46 -12.55
C GLU A 286 -17.01 0.33 -11.97
N ARG A 287 -16.90 0.37 -10.63
CA ARG A 287 -15.77 1.00 -9.92
C ARG A 287 -14.42 0.45 -10.37
N TYR A 288 -14.36 -0.84 -10.68
CA TYR A 288 -13.14 -1.52 -11.07
C TYR A 288 -12.96 -1.66 -12.59
N ARG A 289 -13.95 -1.31 -13.41
CA ARG A 289 -13.89 -1.38 -14.87
C ARG A 289 -12.74 -0.60 -15.48
N SER A 290 -12.33 0.50 -14.84
CA SER A 290 -11.26 1.40 -15.30
C SER A 290 -9.86 1.02 -14.81
N ILE A 291 -9.73 0.20 -13.77
CA ILE A 291 -8.43 -0.17 -13.18
C ILE A 291 -7.59 -1.05 -14.13
N PRO A 292 -8.14 -2.08 -14.79
CA PRO A 292 -7.42 -2.86 -15.79
C PRO A 292 -6.99 -2.05 -17.02
N ILE A 293 -7.68 -0.96 -17.36
CA ILE A 293 -7.28 -0.11 -18.50
C ILE A 293 -5.96 0.61 -18.20
N LEU A 294 -5.75 1.00 -16.95
CA LEU A 294 -4.52 1.66 -16.50
C LEU A 294 -3.35 0.69 -16.26
N LEU A 295 -3.64 -0.53 -15.77
CA LEU A 295 -2.62 -1.53 -15.44
C LEU A 295 -2.36 -2.55 -16.56
N GLY A 296 -3.37 -2.89 -17.35
CA GLY A 296 -3.35 -3.94 -18.39
C GLY A 296 -3.51 -3.40 -19.82
N GLY A 297 -3.76 -2.10 -20.01
CA GLY A 297 -3.74 -1.50 -21.34
C GLY A 297 -2.31 -1.48 -21.89
N SER A 298 -1.96 -2.47 -22.73
CA SER A 298 -0.70 -2.50 -23.48
C SER A 298 -0.44 -1.18 -24.21
N THR A 299 -1.48 -0.45 -24.58
CA THR A 299 -1.42 0.89 -25.18
C THR A 299 -0.78 1.95 -24.28
N VAL A 300 -1.04 1.96 -22.97
CA VAL A 300 -0.45 2.93 -22.03
C VAL A 300 1.05 2.66 -21.87
N TRP A 301 1.43 1.39 -21.71
CA TRP A 301 2.83 1.00 -21.64
C TRP A 301 3.57 1.23 -22.97
N VAL A 302 2.95 0.94 -24.11
CA VAL A 302 3.49 1.25 -25.45
C VAL A 302 3.66 2.76 -25.61
N LEU A 303 2.69 3.57 -25.19
CA LEU A 303 2.79 5.02 -25.25
C LEU A 303 3.91 5.54 -24.33
N ALA A 304 4.05 5.00 -23.12
CA ALA A 304 5.13 5.35 -22.20
C ALA A 304 6.50 5.02 -22.79
N VAL A 305 6.66 3.83 -23.39
CA VAL A 305 7.89 3.43 -24.09
C VAL A 305 8.17 4.35 -25.29
N VAL A 306 7.16 4.68 -26.09
CA VAL A 306 7.32 5.60 -27.23
C VAL A 306 7.74 6.99 -26.76
N LEU A 307 7.12 7.53 -25.70
CA LEU A 307 7.50 8.82 -25.13
C LEU A 307 8.93 8.80 -24.59
N LEU A 308 9.36 7.72 -23.96
CA LEU A 308 10.72 7.55 -23.45
C LEU A 308 11.74 7.48 -24.59
N VAL A 309 11.41 6.76 -25.68
CA VAL A 309 12.22 6.73 -26.91
C VAL A 309 12.33 8.12 -27.56
N ILE A 310 11.22 8.86 -27.65
CA ILE A 310 11.22 10.24 -28.17
C ILE A 310 12.07 11.16 -27.28
N ALA A 311 11.92 11.07 -25.96
CA ALA A 311 12.69 11.86 -25.01
C ALA A 311 14.19 11.57 -25.13
N TYR A 312 14.58 10.29 -25.19
CA TYR A 312 15.95 9.86 -25.41
C TYR A 312 16.50 10.35 -26.75
N ALA A 313 15.73 10.23 -27.84
CA ALA A 313 16.13 10.72 -29.16
C ALA A 313 16.33 12.24 -29.17
N ARG A 314 15.44 13.01 -28.52
CA ARG A 314 15.58 14.47 -28.38
C ARG A 314 16.80 14.84 -27.55
N GLN A 315 17.03 14.14 -26.44
CA GLN A 315 18.20 14.35 -25.58
C GLN A 315 19.51 14.06 -26.32
N ARG A 316 19.57 12.94 -27.05
CA ARG A 316 20.74 12.59 -27.85
C ARG A 316 21.03 13.59 -28.97
N ARG A 317 19.99 14.09 -29.64
CA ARG A 317 20.14 15.16 -30.65
C ARG A 317 20.69 16.46 -30.04
N ARG A 318 20.18 16.86 -28.87
CA ARG A 318 20.70 18.03 -28.13
C ARG A 318 22.16 17.84 -27.74
N HIS A 319 22.53 16.66 -27.23
CA HIS A 319 23.91 16.34 -26.87
C HIS A 319 24.87 16.45 -28.07
N HIS A 320 24.49 15.91 -29.23
CA HIS A 320 25.30 16.06 -30.45
C HIS A 320 25.38 17.50 -30.97
N GLN A 321 24.33 18.32 -30.79
CA GLN A 321 24.37 19.75 -31.13
C GLN A 321 25.30 20.53 -30.20
N THR A 322 25.36 20.19 -28.92
CA THR A 322 26.30 20.79 -27.96
C THR A 322 27.74 20.48 -28.32
N LEU A 323 28.07 19.22 -28.65
CA LEU A 323 29.41 18.82 -29.08
C LEU A 323 29.87 19.58 -30.33
N ARG A 324 29.00 19.69 -31.36
CA ARG A 324 29.32 20.46 -32.58
C ARG A 324 29.56 21.95 -32.32
N ARG A 325 28.90 22.53 -31.31
CA ARG A 325 29.14 23.93 -30.92
C ARG A 325 30.49 24.08 -30.25
N TRP A 326 30.90 23.12 -29.42
CA TRP A 326 32.23 23.10 -28.82
C TRP A 326 33.32 22.91 -29.87
N GLU A 327 33.18 21.95 -30.80
CA GLU A 327 34.11 21.76 -31.92
C GLU A 327 34.24 23.03 -32.79
N ALA A 328 33.14 23.72 -33.08
CA ALA A 328 33.16 24.96 -33.86
C ALA A 328 33.76 26.14 -33.09
N GLN A 329 33.69 26.14 -31.76
CA GLN A 329 34.32 27.16 -30.92
C GLN A 329 35.83 26.89 -30.80
N GLU A 330 36.22 25.65 -30.52
CA GLU A 330 37.63 25.22 -30.50
C GLU A 330 38.33 25.51 -31.84
N ALA A 331 37.66 25.28 -32.98
CA ALA A 331 38.21 25.61 -34.29
C ALA A 331 38.41 27.13 -34.48
N LYS A 332 37.53 27.97 -33.92
CA LYS A 332 37.67 29.43 -33.97
C LYS A 332 38.77 29.92 -33.04
N ASP A 333 38.84 29.35 -31.84
CA ASP A 333 39.85 29.69 -30.85
C ASP A 333 41.25 29.30 -31.35
N ALA A 334 41.39 28.09 -31.93
CA ALA A 334 42.63 27.66 -32.58
C ALA A 334 43.00 28.53 -33.79
N ALA A 335 42.03 28.98 -34.59
CA ALA A 335 42.28 29.89 -35.70
C ALA A 335 42.69 31.30 -35.22
N ALA A 336 42.10 31.79 -34.12
CA ALA A 336 42.46 33.06 -33.51
C ALA A 336 43.86 33.01 -32.89
N GLU A 337 44.19 31.91 -32.21
CA GLU A 337 45.51 31.65 -31.65
C GLU A 337 46.58 31.52 -32.75
N ALA A 338 46.30 30.78 -33.83
CA ALA A 338 47.18 30.71 -34.99
C ALA A 338 47.38 32.08 -35.67
N ALA A 339 46.33 32.89 -35.77
CA ALA A 339 46.41 34.26 -36.30
C ALA A 339 47.22 35.19 -35.39
N PHE A 340 47.08 35.04 -34.07
CA PHE A 340 47.87 35.79 -33.07
C PHE A 340 49.36 35.47 -33.20
N PHE A 341 49.72 34.18 -33.21
CA PHE A 341 51.12 33.75 -33.39
C PHE A 341 51.70 34.14 -34.76
N ALA A 342 50.89 34.13 -35.83
CA ALA A 342 51.31 34.62 -37.14
C ALA A 342 51.60 36.13 -37.13
N ALA A 343 50.75 36.92 -36.49
CA ALA A 343 50.94 38.37 -36.35
C ALA A 343 52.18 38.71 -35.51
N GLU A 344 52.47 37.93 -34.47
CA GLU A 344 53.69 38.09 -33.66
C GLU A 344 54.96 37.75 -34.44
N ARG A 345 54.91 36.70 -35.28
CA ARG A 345 56.02 36.35 -36.21
C ARG A 345 56.27 37.41 -37.28
N ASP A 346 55.22 38.10 -37.72
CA ASP A 346 55.34 39.20 -38.69
C ASP A 346 55.77 40.52 -38.04
N ALA A 347 55.51 40.70 -36.74
CA ALA A 347 55.97 41.86 -35.95
C ALA A 347 57.45 41.74 -35.55
N GLU A 348 57.94 40.53 -35.29
CA GLU A 348 59.38 40.22 -35.20
C GLU A 348 60.00 40.12 -36.60
N GLY A 349 59.99 41.23 -37.34
CA GLY A 349 60.73 41.35 -38.59
C GLY A 349 62.23 41.06 -38.37
N PRO A 350 62.93 40.45 -39.35
CA PRO A 350 64.32 40.04 -39.17
C PRO A 350 65.18 41.25 -38.79
N SER A 351 65.76 41.21 -37.59
CA SER A 351 66.75 42.18 -37.14
C SER A 351 67.91 42.21 -38.14
N LYS A 352 68.27 43.41 -38.59
CA LYS A 352 69.37 43.63 -39.55
C LYS A 352 70.70 43.03 -39.08
N GLU A 353 70.85 42.71 -37.79
CA GLU A 353 72.01 42.00 -37.23
C GLU A 353 72.12 40.52 -37.65
N LEU A 354 71.01 39.82 -37.95
CA LEU A 354 71.06 38.39 -38.30
C LEU A 354 71.39 38.15 -39.79
N VAL A 355 71.03 39.10 -40.66
CA VAL A 355 71.29 39.06 -42.11
C VAL A 355 72.77 39.31 -42.41
N GLU A 356 73.46 40.06 -41.54
CA GLU A 356 74.90 40.30 -41.66
C GLU A 356 75.74 39.09 -41.22
N LEU A 357 75.22 38.27 -40.29
CA LEU A 357 75.93 37.09 -39.78
C LEU A 357 75.86 35.88 -40.72
N LEU A 358 74.78 35.74 -41.49
CA LEU A 358 74.58 34.59 -42.38
C LEU A 358 75.10 34.80 -43.82
N GLY A 359 75.52 36.02 -44.17
CA GLY A 359 76.18 36.34 -45.45
C GLY A 359 77.55 35.67 -45.65
N HIS A 360 78.10 35.04 -44.61
CA HIS A 360 79.45 34.46 -44.62
C HIS A 360 79.53 32.92 -44.60
N VAL A 361 78.40 32.21 -44.67
CA VAL A 361 78.42 30.74 -44.81
C VAL A 361 77.83 30.34 -46.15
N THR A 362 78.54 30.72 -47.21
CA THR A 362 78.36 30.12 -48.53
C THR A 362 78.93 28.70 -48.54
N ARG A 363 78.30 27.85 -49.36
CA ARG A 363 78.84 26.58 -49.88
C ARG A 363 79.09 25.49 -48.83
N ASP A 364 78.19 24.51 -48.76
CA ASP A 364 78.39 23.24 -49.48
C ASP A 364 77.19 22.31 -49.29
N ARG A 365 76.91 21.53 -50.33
CA ARG A 365 76.38 20.14 -50.32
C ARG A 365 75.02 19.87 -49.67
N GLU A 366 74.03 19.46 -50.45
CA GLU A 366 73.82 18.07 -50.93
C GLU A 366 73.65 17.01 -49.82
N SER A 367 72.46 16.38 -49.86
CA SER A 367 72.11 14.99 -49.50
C SER A 367 71.71 14.62 -48.05
N SER A 368 70.39 14.40 -47.87
CA SER A 368 69.69 13.37 -47.05
C SER A 368 69.91 13.29 -45.51
N PRO A 369 69.08 12.56 -44.73
CA PRO A 369 67.76 11.95 -44.96
C PRO A 369 66.72 12.30 -43.85
N LEU A 370 65.50 11.77 -43.99
CA LEU A 370 64.40 11.84 -43.00
C LEU A 370 64.84 11.48 -41.57
N PRO A 371 64.34 12.19 -40.52
CA PRO A 371 64.74 11.96 -39.15
C PRO A 371 64.23 10.60 -38.62
N THR A 372 65.16 9.78 -38.14
CA THR A 372 64.90 8.53 -37.41
C THR A 372 65.18 8.78 -35.92
N ILE A 373 64.27 8.35 -35.05
CA ILE A 373 64.40 8.49 -33.59
C ILE A 373 64.68 7.12 -32.96
N GLU A 374 65.52 7.11 -31.93
CA GLU A 374 65.89 5.91 -31.20
C GLU A 374 65.19 5.90 -29.83
N HIS A 375 64.39 4.86 -29.58
CA HIS A 375 63.69 4.66 -28.31
C HIS A 375 63.97 3.23 -27.86
N GLU A 376 64.48 3.07 -26.62
CA GLU A 376 64.70 1.76 -25.98
C GLU A 376 65.55 0.77 -26.81
N GLY A 377 66.63 1.26 -27.42
CA GLY A 377 67.60 0.43 -28.14
C GLY A 377 67.10 -0.09 -29.49
N LYS A 378 66.01 0.47 -30.03
CA LYS A 378 65.54 0.21 -31.40
C LYS A 378 65.31 1.54 -32.15
N ARG A 379 65.67 1.55 -33.44
CA ARG A 379 65.48 2.71 -34.33
C ARG A 379 64.09 2.68 -34.96
N HIS A 380 63.36 3.79 -34.84
CA HIS A 380 62.05 4.01 -35.43
C HIS A 380 62.12 5.11 -36.49
N THR A 381 61.71 4.79 -37.72
CA THR A 381 61.57 5.76 -38.81
C THR A 381 60.13 6.26 -38.82
N LEU A 382 59.93 7.58 -38.67
CA LEU A 382 58.61 8.20 -38.72
C LEU A 382 58.07 8.14 -40.15
N HIS A 383 56.92 7.47 -40.34
CA HIS A 383 56.11 7.50 -41.57
C HIS A 383 54.92 8.44 -41.40
#